data_AF-A0A419ZVN8-F1
#
_entry.id   AF-A0A419ZVN8-F1
#
_cell.length_a   1.000
_cell.length_b   1.000
_cell.length_c   1.000
_cell.angle_alpha   90.00
_cell.angle_beta   90.00
_cell.angle_gamma   90.00
#
_symmetry.space_group_name_H-M   'P 1'
#
loop_
_entity.id
_entity.type
_entity.pdbx_description
1 polymer ?
#
loop_
_entity_poly.entity_id
_entity_poly.type
_entity_poly.pdbx_seq_one_letter_code
_entity_poly.pdbx_strand_id
1 'polypeptide(L)'
;MRGARATLTATCLILTVAACDHTPAPLSQQEKQIVTELTANLKTRCVGRYLINMPGDAVESGHAKIQGVSIGAKAMTEEAYRKEVAQRETVLKATKSVDAYPFLYAAGQARGENTYSFIHRGTVYDDPSRRYFEGYKWDRGYRFLPKIKTYDYTHPDQTNDPIVKQFDVKNAVPEKTALVFSMLEKLRGRPEDEIPTEPGVCFAGGFLPTPEGSNESVDTQFRLHHMEDATFDIGMTPDLRETTTLLQRANSTELRAALKAADGELIRKGTVELPGLKSEEWLVEGRRPETGRRPRQLIFILH
;
A
#
# COMPACT_ATOMS: atom_id res chain seq x y z
N MET A 1 -6.90 -79.13 19.97
CA MET A 1 -8.05 -78.27 19.60
C MET A 1 -8.03 -77.02 20.46
N ARG A 2 -8.32 -75.85 19.86
CA ARG A 2 -8.40 -74.48 20.43
C ARG A 2 -7.05 -73.86 20.80
N GLY A 3 -6.64 -72.71 20.29
CA GLY A 3 -7.21 -71.79 19.30
C GLY A 3 -6.20 -70.64 19.12
N ALA A 4 -5.83 -70.35 17.87
CA ALA A 4 -4.89 -69.28 17.55
C ALA A 4 -5.59 -67.91 17.68
N ARG A 5 -5.02 -66.99 18.46
CA ARG A 5 -5.42 -65.58 18.48
C ARG A 5 -4.72 -64.88 17.31
N ALA A 6 -5.49 -64.44 16.33
CA ALA A 6 -5.02 -63.58 15.25
C ALA A 6 -4.94 -62.13 15.76
N THR A 7 -3.73 -61.59 15.82
CA THR A 7 -3.48 -60.16 16.05
C THR A 7 -3.56 -59.44 14.70
N LEU A 8 -4.61 -58.65 14.48
CA LEU A 8 -4.68 -57.71 13.36
C LEU A 8 -3.73 -56.54 13.64
N THR A 9 -2.60 -56.49 12.95
CA THR A 9 -1.77 -55.28 12.85
C THR A 9 -2.36 -54.39 11.77
N ALA A 10 -3.11 -53.36 12.19
CA ALA A 10 -3.53 -52.26 11.32
C ALA A 10 -2.26 -51.51 10.88
N THR A 11 -1.84 -51.75 9.64
CA THR A 11 -0.71 -51.07 9.03
C THR A 11 -1.18 -49.68 8.63
N CYS A 12 -0.81 -48.67 9.41
CA CYS A 12 -1.09 -47.27 9.11
C CYS A 12 -0.27 -46.89 7.87
N LEU A 13 -0.92 -46.84 6.71
CA LEU A 13 -0.31 -46.39 5.46
C LEU A 13 -0.07 -44.89 5.59
N ILE A 14 1.14 -44.50 5.98
CA ILE A 14 1.58 -43.10 5.91
C ILE A 14 1.70 -42.76 4.43
N LEU A 15 0.66 -42.17 3.86
CA LEU A 15 0.71 -41.47 2.58
C LEU A 15 1.61 -40.26 2.77
N THR A 16 2.91 -40.42 2.53
CA THR A 16 3.82 -39.30 2.31
C THR A 16 3.32 -38.60 1.06
N VAL A 17 2.67 -37.45 1.23
CA VAL A 17 2.39 -36.51 0.15
C VAL A 17 3.77 -36.08 -0.36
N ALA A 18 4.21 -36.65 -1.47
CA ALA A 18 5.38 -36.18 -2.17
C ALA A 18 5.08 -34.76 -2.64
N ALA A 19 5.50 -33.77 -1.84
CA ALA A 19 5.72 -32.45 -2.37
C ALA A 19 6.67 -32.63 -3.55
N CYS A 20 6.18 -32.37 -4.76
CA CYS A 20 7.06 -32.25 -5.91
C CYS A 20 7.93 -31.02 -5.61
N ASP A 21 9.10 -31.27 -5.04
CA ASP A 21 10.19 -30.32 -4.92
C ASP A 21 10.67 -30.02 -6.35
N HIS A 22 9.93 -29.15 -7.03
CA HIS A 22 10.44 -28.47 -8.22
C HIS A 22 11.62 -27.62 -7.75
N THR A 23 12.79 -28.24 -7.71
CA THR A 23 14.05 -27.53 -7.61
C THR A 23 14.13 -26.66 -8.86
N PRO A 24 14.16 -25.33 -8.71
CA PRO A 24 14.20 -24.43 -9.85
C PRO A 24 15.42 -24.77 -10.71
N ALA A 25 15.27 -24.68 -12.02
CA ALA A 25 16.42 -24.77 -12.90
C ALA A 25 17.47 -23.73 -12.47
N PRO A 26 18.76 -24.08 -12.43
CA PRO A 26 19.80 -23.13 -12.09
C PRO A 26 19.77 -21.96 -13.08
N LEU A 27 20.01 -20.75 -12.58
CA LEU A 27 20.07 -19.55 -13.41
C LEU A 27 21.03 -19.75 -14.58
N SER A 28 20.61 -19.35 -15.78
CA SER A 28 21.48 -19.27 -16.95
C SER A 28 22.65 -18.30 -16.71
N GLN A 29 23.69 -18.39 -17.52
CA GLN A 29 24.84 -17.49 -17.40
C GLN A 29 24.43 -16.01 -17.52
N GLN A 30 23.48 -15.71 -18.42
CA GLN A 30 22.93 -14.37 -18.59
C GLN A 30 22.14 -13.92 -17.36
N GLU A 31 21.28 -14.77 -16.81
CA GLU A 31 20.52 -14.43 -15.58
C GLU A 31 21.45 -14.23 -14.38
N LYS A 32 22.52 -15.02 -14.26
CA LYS A 32 23.55 -14.81 -13.23
C LYS A 32 24.22 -13.46 -13.37
N GLN A 33 24.57 -13.05 -14.59
CA GLN A 33 25.17 -11.73 -14.85
C GLN A 33 24.22 -10.60 -14.45
N ILE A 34 22.95 -10.67 -14.86
CA ILE A 34 21.94 -9.66 -14.50
C ILE A 34 21.76 -9.58 -12.98
N VAL A 35 21.59 -10.72 -12.30
CA VAL A 35 21.45 -10.74 -10.84
C VAL A 35 22.71 -10.20 -10.16
N THR A 36 23.90 -10.53 -10.66
CA THR A 36 25.17 -10.00 -10.14
C THR A 36 25.24 -8.49 -10.28
N GLU A 37 24.88 -7.93 -11.43
CA GLU A 37 24.88 -6.49 -11.68
C GLU A 37 23.86 -5.76 -10.78
N LEU A 38 22.63 -6.30 -10.68
CA LEU A 38 21.58 -5.75 -9.82
C LEU A 38 21.96 -5.70 -8.34
N THR A 39 22.73 -6.69 -7.89
CA THR A 39 23.10 -6.84 -6.48
C THR A 39 24.50 -6.29 -6.18
N ALA A 40 25.21 -5.75 -7.18
CA ALA A 40 26.56 -5.22 -7.00
C ALA A 40 26.58 -3.95 -6.13
N ASN A 41 25.53 -3.15 -6.17
CA ASN A 41 25.40 -1.91 -5.41
C ASN A 41 24.01 -1.80 -4.79
N LEU A 42 23.80 -2.48 -3.67
CA LEU A 42 22.55 -2.40 -2.92
C LEU A 42 22.58 -1.25 -1.91
N LYS A 43 21.46 -0.55 -1.80
CA LYS A 43 21.20 0.44 -0.76
C LYS A 43 20.05 -0.03 0.13
N THR A 44 20.20 0.17 1.43
CA THR A 44 19.12 -0.08 2.39
C THR A 44 18.09 1.05 2.31
N ARG A 45 16.84 0.69 2.07
CA ARG A 45 15.67 1.57 1.99
C ARG A 45 14.71 1.27 3.13
N CYS A 46 14.05 2.29 3.66
CA CYS A 46 13.01 2.14 4.67
C CYS A 46 11.62 2.13 4.01
N VAL A 47 10.87 1.03 4.17
CA VAL A 47 9.52 0.87 3.61
C VAL A 47 8.60 0.40 4.72
N GLY A 48 7.53 1.15 5.00
CA GLY A 48 6.67 0.91 6.15
C GLY A 48 7.48 0.92 7.44
N ARG A 49 7.58 -0.24 8.09
CA ARG A 49 8.35 -0.44 9.34
C ARG A 49 9.58 -1.32 9.15
N TYR A 50 9.94 -1.63 7.91
CA TYR A 50 10.96 -2.60 7.58
C TYR A 50 12.06 -1.96 6.75
N LEU A 51 13.21 -2.64 6.74
CA LEU A 51 14.34 -2.29 5.90
C LEU A 51 14.45 -3.31 4.77
N ILE A 52 14.64 -2.82 3.55
CA ILE A 52 14.87 -3.65 2.37
C ILE A 52 16.10 -3.15 1.61
N ASN A 53 16.89 -4.07 1.08
CA ASN A 53 18.01 -3.72 0.21
C ASN A 53 17.53 -3.71 -1.24
N MET A 54 17.67 -2.56 -1.91
CA MET A 54 17.31 -2.38 -3.33
C MET A 54 18.53 -1.93 -4.14
N PRO A 55 18.57 -2.19 -5.46
CA PRO A 55 19.59 -1.61 -6.33
C PRO A 55 19.68 -0.09 -6.13
N GLY A 56 20.91 0.44 -6.08
CA GLY A 56 21.16 1.82 -5.68
C GLY A 56 20.60 2.87 -6.65
N ASP A 57 20.27 2.48 -7.87
CA ASP A 57 19.64 3.27 -8.92
C ASP A 57 18.10 3.10 -8.96
N ALA A 58 17.53 2.27 -8.08
CA ALA A 58 16.09 2.07 -8.01
C ALA A 58 15.38 3.34 -7.52
N VAL A 59 14.40 3.80 -8.29
CA VAL A 59 13.58 4.98 -7.99
C VAL A 59 12.37 4.57 -7.17
N GLU A 60 12.23 5.17 -5.98
CA GLU A 60 11.13 4.92 -5.05
C GLU A 60 9.90 5.77 -5.39
N SER A 61 8.72 5.16 -5.39
CA SER A 61 7.45 5.87 -5.47
C SER A 61 6.38 5.13 -4.68
N GLY A 62 5.34 5.80 -4.20
CA GLY A 62 4.36 5.14 -3.38
C GLY A 62 3.52 6.08 -2.54
N HIS A 63 2.73 5.50 -1.65
CA HIS A 63 1.90 6.24 -0.71
C HIS A 63 1.65 5.42 0.56
N ALA A 64 1.20 6.11 1.60
CA ALA A 64 0.75 5.48 2.83
C ALA A 64 -0.73 5.75 3.07
N LYS A 65 -1.39 4.85 3.80
CA LYS A 65 -2.71 5.08 4.37
C LYS A 65 -2.68 4.67 5.83
N ILE A 66 -2.84 5.64 6.73
CA ILE A 66 -2.68 5.44 8.17
C ILE A 66 -3.95 5.95 8.85
N GLN A 67 -4.59 5.11 9.66
CA GLN A 67 -5.86 5.42 10.34
C GLN A 67 -6.95 5.95 9.37
N GLY A 68 -6.98 5.41 8.15
CA GLY A 68 -7.90 5.82 7.09
C GLY A 68 -7.52 7.09 6.33
N VAL A 69 -6.45 7.80 6.74
CA VAL A 69 -5.92 8.98 6.05
C VAL A 69 -4.93 8.54 4.99
N SER A 70 -5.22 8.82 3.72
CA SER A 70 -4.28 8.62 2.62
C SER A 70 -3.26 9.75 2.59
N ILE A 71 -1.97 9.43 2.57
CA ILE A 71 -0.86 10.39 2.64
C ILE A 71 -0.01 10.22 1.39
N GLY A 72 0.02 11.26 0.56
CA GLY A 72 0.98 11.36 -0.54
C GLY A 72 2.07 12.39 -0.23
N ALA A 73 3.28 12.13 -0.71
CA ALA A 73 4.37 13.10 -0.71
C ALA A 73 4.81 13.44 -2.14
N LYS A 74 5.28 14.67 -2.35
CA LYS A 74 5.86 15.10 -3.62
C LYS A 74 7.03 16.04 -3.36
N ALA A 75 8.20 15.72 -3.92
CA ALA A 75 9.35 16.62 -3.87
C ALA A 75 9.03 17.93 -4.61
N MET A 76 9.20 19.07 -3.94
CA MET A 76 9.02 20.41 -4.51
C MET A 76 9.58 21.51 -3.60
N THR A 77 9.87 22.68 -4.18
CA THR A 77 10.28 23.86 -3.40
C THR A 77 9.14 24.42 -2.56
N GLU A 78 9.48 25.19 -1.53
CA GLU A 78 8.49 25.82 -0.67
C GLU A 78 7.65 26.86 -1.44
N GLU A 79 8.24 27.58 -2.39
CA GLU A 79 7.51 28.53 -3.25
C GLU A 79 6.50 27.82 -4.14
N ALA A 80 6.90 26.68 -4.73
CA ALA A 80 6.01 25.86 -5.54
C ALA A 80 4.84 25.31 -4.69
N TYR A 81 5.11 24.91 -3.45
CA TYR A 81 4.09 24.51 -2.49
C TYR A 81 3.11 25.65 -2.17
N ARG A 82 3.62 26.83 -1.79
CA ARG A 82 2.78 28.00 -1.47
C ARG A 82 1.89 28.39 -2.66
N LYS A 83 2.44 28.33 -3.88
CA LYS A 83 1.68 28.54 -5.12
C LYS A 83 0.61 27.47 -5.33
N GLU A 84 0.93 26.20 -5.12
CA GLU A 84 -0.04 25.09 -5.25
C GLU A 84 -1.22 25.28 -4.29
N VAL A 85 -0.96 25.60 -3.02
CA VAL A 85 -2.01 25.83 -2.00
C VAL A 85 -2.88 27.03 -2.37
N ALA A 86 -2.29 28.16 -2.76
CA ALA A 86 -3.05 29.36 -3.15
C ALA A 86 -3.90 29.14 -4.41
N GLN A 87 -3.38 28.40 -5.39
CA GLN A 87 -4.14 28.01 -6.58
C GLN A 87 -5.30 27.08 -6.23
N ARG A 88 -5.05 26.08 -5.37
CA ARG A 88 -6.09 25.17 -4.89
C ARG A 88 -7.20 25.92 -4.17
N GLU A 89 -6.85 26.85 -3.29
CA GLU A 89 -7.83 27.69 -2.59
C GLU A 89 -8.67 28.53 -3.55
N THR A 90 -8.05 29.14 -4.57
CA THR A 90 -8.76 29.91 -5.59
C THR A 90 -9.76 29.04 -6.35
N VAL A 91 -9.36 27.84 -6.78
CA VAL A 91 -10.24 26.88 -7.45
C VAL A 91 -11.39 26.45 -6.54
N LEU A 92 -11.12 26.13 -5.28
CA LEU A 92 -12.14 25.69 -4.32
C LEU A 92 -13.16 26.80 -4.02
N LYS A 93 -12.72 28.06 -3.90
CA LYS A 93 -13.60 29.23 -3.70
C LYS A 93 -14.45 29.55 -4.92
N ALA A 94 -13.93 29.32 -6.13
CA ALA A 94 -14.66 29.57 -7.37
C ALA A 94 -15.67 28.46 -7.73
N THR A 95 -15.44 27.24 -7.24
CA THR A 95 -16.32 26.09 -7.51
C THR A 95 -17.67 26.25 -6.81
N LYS A 96 -18.76 26.06 -7.56
CA LYS A 96 -20.12 26.04 -7.03
C LYS A 96 -20.71 24.63 -7.17
N SER A 97 -21.38 24.17 -6.12
CA SER A 97 -22.20 22.96 -6.18
C SER A 97 -23.38 23.17 -7.13
N VAL A 98 -24.00 22.09 -7.60
CA VAL A 98 -25.23 22.18 -8.40
C VAL A 98 -26.46 22.57 -7.56
N ASP A 99 -26.38 22.37 -6.25
CA ASP A 99 -27.39 22.74 -5.27
C ASP A 99 -27.05 24.09 -4.58
N ALA A 100 -27.94 24.53 -3.70
CA ALA A 100 -27.80 25.81 -2.98
C ALA A 100 -26.71 25.82 -1.90
N TYR A 101 -26.09 24.68 -1.60
CA TYR A 101 -25.14 24.53 -0.50
C TYR A 101 -23.70 24.69 -1.01
N PRO A 102 -22.76 25.17 -0.17
CA PRO A 102 -21.41 25.48 -0.61
C PRO A 102 -20.64 24.23 -1.07
N PHE A 103 -19.66 24.45 -1.94
CA PHE A 103 -18.68 23.44 -2.30
C PHE A 103 -17.51 23.40 -1.29
N LEU A 104 -17.00 24.58 -0.90
CA LEU A 104 -15.97 24.78 0.10
C LEU A 104 -16.61 25.19 1.44
N TYR A 105 -16.37 24.41 2.49
CA TYR A 105 -16.89 24.64 3.84
C TYR A 105 -15.87 25.29 4.78
N ALA A 106 -14.59 24.95 4.64
CA ALA A 106 -13.53 25.56 5.42
C ALA A 106 -12.22 25.60 4.62
N ALA A 107 -11.45 26.67 4.81
CA ALA A 107 -10.09 26.82 4.31
C ALA A 107 -9.28 27.61 5.35
N GLY A 108 -8.05 27.19 5.64
CA GLY A 108 -7.19 27.95 6.54
C GLY A 108 -5.98 27.19 7.05
N GLN A 109 -5.21 27.90 7.87
CA GLN A 109 -4.03 27.38 8.56
C GLN A 109 -4.39 26.14 9.37
N ALA A 110 -3.65 25.05 9.14
CA ALA A 110 -3.76 23.85 9.97
C ALA A 110 -2.78 23.94 11.16
N ARG A 111 -2.83 22.95 12.07
CA ARG A 111 -1.82 22.87 13.14
C ARG A 111 -0.44 22.53 12.58
N GLY A 112 0.60 23.09 13.20
CA GLY A 112 1.99 22.94 12.78
C GLY A 112 2.46 24.00 11.76
N GLU A 113 3.76 23.98 11.48
CA GLU A 113 4.41 24.92 10.56
C GLU A 113 4.18 24.55 9.09
N ASN A 114 4.07 25.58 8.24
CA ASN A 114 3.88 25.43 6.80
C ASN A 114 2.70 24.51 6.42
N THR A 115 1.64 24.50 7.23
CA THR A 115 0.47 23.67 6.98
C THR A 115 -0.73 24.46 6.50
N TYR A 116 -1.65 23.81 5.79
CA TYR A 116 -2.92 24.40 5.39
C TYR A 116 -3.97 23.31 5.27
N SER A 117 -5.26 23.65 5.28
CA SER A 117 -6.31 22.66 5.13
C SER A 117 -7.54 23.19 4.43
N PHE A 118 -8.26 22.26 3.81
CA PHE A 118 -9.55 22.49 3.18
C PHE A 118 -10.54 21.43 3.61
N ILE A 119 -11.79 21.84 3.79
CA ILE A 119 -12.94 20.95 3.93
C ILE A 119 -13.92 21.31 2.83
N HIS A 120 -14.14 20.39 1.89
CA HIS A 120 -14.95 20.65 0.70
C HIS A 120 -15.71 19.38 0.27
N ARG A 121 -16.55 19.46 -0.77
CA ARG A 121 -17.18 18.27 -1.38
C ARG A 121 -16.28 17.57 -2.38
N GLY A 122 -16.46 16.28 -2.62
CA GLY A 122 -15.63 15.54 -3.58
C GLY A 122 -15.94 15.96 -5.02
N THR A 123 -17.22 16.08 -5.33
CA THR A 123 -17.73 16.54 -6.63
C THR A 123 -18.82 17.60 -6.44
N VAL A 124 -19.14 18.33 -7.51
CA VAL A 124 -20.23 19.33 -7.49
C VAL A 124 -21.63 18.71 -7.33
N TYR A 125 -21.72 17.38 -7.46
CA TYR A 125 -22.95 16.58 -7.32
C TYR A 125 -23.04 15.81 -6.00
N ASP A 126 -21.96 15.77 -5.22
CA ASP A 126 -21.95 15.03 -3.96
C ASP A 126 -22.98 15.64 -3.00
N ASP A 127 -23.68 14.78 -2.26
CA ASP A 127 -24.62 15.22 -1.23
C ASP A 127 -23.99 16.25 -0.26
N PRO A 128 -24.72 17.29 0.16
CA PRO A 128 -24.22 18.33 1.04
C PRO A 128 -23.89 17.86 2.46
N SER A 129 -24.01 16.58 2.81
CA SER A 129 -23.43 16.00 4.03
C SER A 129 -22.05 15.37 3.80
N ARG A 130 -21.70 15.00 2.56
CA ARG A 130 -20.41 14.38 2.23
C ARG A 130 -19.30 15.42 2.24
N ARG A 131 -18.21 15.11 2.94
CA ARG A 131 -17.06 16.01 3.12
C ARG A 131 -15.77 15.30 2.78
N TYR A 132 -14.83 16.08 2.30
CA TYR A 132 -13.45 15.68 2.06
C TYR A 132 -12.57 16.65 2.80
N PHE A 133 -11.73 16.09 3.67
CA PHE A 133 -10.66 16.83 4.31
C PHE A 133 -9.40 16.66 3.45
N GLU A 134 -8.81 17.79 3.07
CA GLU A 134 -7.56 17.86 2.32
C GLU A 134 -6.58 18.73 3.15
N GLY A 135 -5.55 18.10 3.71
CA GLY A 135 -4.48 18.77 4.45
C GLY A 135 -3.24 18.95 3.60
N TYR A 136 -2.47 19.99 3.88
CA TYR A 136 -1.23 20.34 3.22
C TYR A 136 -0.15 20.59 4.27
N LYS A 137 1.07 20.13 4.02
CA LYS A 137 2.28 20.51 4.75
C LYS A 137 3.46 20.57 3.79
N TRP A 138 4.37 21.51 4.01
CA TRP A 138 5.70 21.45 3.42
C TRP A 138 6.75 21.26 4.50
N ASP A 139 7.65 20.29 4.30
CA ASP A 139 8.76 20.02 5.19
C ASP A 139 9.92 19.39 4.40
N ARG A 140 11.14 19.88 4.63
CA ARG A 140 12.40 19.33 4.09
C ARG A 140 12.37 19.05 2.57
N GLY A 141 11.76 19.93 1.78
CA GLY A 141 11.69 19.79 0.32
C GLY A 141 10.56 18.89 -0.21
N TYR A 142 9.65 18.46 0.66
CA TYR A 142 8.50 17.64 0.28
C TYR A 142 7.18 18.32 0.68
N ARG A 143 6.20 18.28 -0.22
CA ARG A 143 4.80 18.54 0.09
C ARG A 143 4.13 17.24 0.51
N PHE A 144 3.44 17.27 1.64
CA PHE A 144 2.49 16.25 2.08
C PHE A 144 1.04 16.62 1.77
N LEU A 145 0.25 15.62 1.42
CA LEU A 145 -1.16 15.76 1.09
C LEU A 145 -2.00 14.67 1.78
N PRO A 146 -2.21 14.74 3.11
CA PRO A 146 -3.15 13.88 3.79
C PRO A 146 -4.60 14.15 3.36
N LYS A 147 -5.32 13.09 3.02
CA LYS A 147 -6.71 13.13 2.54
C LYS A 147 -7.55 12.11 3.28
N ILE A 148 -8.75 12.52 3.71
CA ILE A 148 -9.73 11.62 4.31
C ILE A 148 -11.16 12.05 3.97
N LYS A 149 -12.02 11.08 3.68
CA LYS A 149 -13.46 11.30 3.55
C LYS A 149 -14.07 11.42 4.94
N THR A 150 -15.00 12.35 5.10
CA THR A 150 -15.76 12.56 6.32
C THR A 150 -17.18 13.00 5.98
N TYR A 151 -18.00 13.29 6.97
CA TYR A 151 -19.39 13.68 6.76
C TYR A 151 -19.90 14.58 7.88
N ASP A 152 -20.87 15.41 7.54
CA ASP A 152 -21.63 16.24 8.46
C ASP A 152 -23.11 16.21 8.06
N TYR A 153 -23.89 15.36 8.73
CA TYR A 153 -25.34 15.26 8.54
C TYR A 153 -26.13 16.31 9.34
N THR A 154 -25.47 17.21 10.07
CA THR A 154 -26.17 18.29 10.79
C THR A 154 -26.24 19.57 9.96
N HIS A 155 -25.45 19.67 8.87
CA HIS A 155 -25.45 20.83 7.98
C HIS A 155 -25.36 20.43 6.49
N PRO A 156 -26.48 20.43 5.75
CA PRO A 156 -27.85 20.64 6.24
C PRO A 156 -28.31 19.54 7.18
N ASP A 157 -29.32 19.83 8.00
CA ASP A 157 -29.87 18.84 8.94
C ASP A 157 -30.57 17.71 8.16
N GLN A 158 -29.88 16.57 8.12
CA GLN A 158 -30.35 15.30 7.58
C GLN A 158 -30.54 14.28 8.71
N THR A 159 -30.50 14.70 9.98
CA THR A 159 -30.56 13.78 11.14
C THR A 159 -31.90 13.04 11.25
N ASN A 160 -32.93 13.53 10.55
CA ASN A 160 -34.22 12.88 10.48
C ASN A 160 -34.29 11.73 9.46
N ASP A 161 -33.30 11.60 8.57
CA ASP A 161 -33.22 10.52 7.59
C ASP A 161 -33.15 9.14 8.29
N PRO A 162 -33.93 8.13 7.86
CA PRO A 162 -33.97 6.82 8.50
C PRO A 162 -32.63 6.08 8.57
N ILE A 163 -31.72 6.34 7.62
CA ILE A 163 -30.37 5.77 7.60
C ILE A 163 -29.48 6.55 8.57
N VAL A 164 -29.50 7.89 8.52
CA VAL A 164 -28.68 8.74 9.39
C VAL A 164 -29.02 8.56 10.87
N LYS A 165 -30.29 8.31 11.21
CA LYS A 165 -30.71 8.00 12.59
C LYS A 165 -29.97 6.80 13.20
N GLN A 166 -29.51 5.87 12.38
CA GLN A 166 -28.81 4.66 12.83
C GLN A 166 -27.34 4.91 13.16
N PHE A 167 -26.78 6.07 12.78
CA PHE A 167 -25.37 6.37 13.02
C PHE A 167 -25.19 6.94 14.42
N ASP A 168 -24.23 6.45 15.21
CA ASP A 168 -23.92 7.03 16.52
C ASP A 168 -23.40 8.47 16.39
N VAL A 169 -22.47 8.68 15.45
CA VAL A 169 -21.88 9.97 15.13
C VAL A 169 -22.54 10.53 13.87
N LYS A 170 -23.17 11.70 13.98
CA LYS A 170 -23.84 12.39 12.86
C LYS A 170 -22.93 13.41 12.17
N ASN A 171 -21.89 13.86 12.87
CA ASN A 171 -20.87 14.76 12.33
C ASN A 171 -19.48 14.25 12.72
N ALA A 172 -18.76 13.70 11.74
CA ALA A 172 -17.41 13.18 11.90
C ALA A 172 -16.32 14.21 11.52
N VAL A 173 -16.69 15.43 11.10
CA VAL A 173 -15.73 16.47 10.69
C VAL A 173 -14.76 16.84 11.82
N PRO A 174 -15.19 17.10 13.08
CA PRO A 174 -14.27 17.47 14.14
C PRO A 174 -13.23 16.38 14.45
N GLU A 175 -13.67 15.12 14.55
CA GLU A 175 -12.80 13.98 14.82
C GLU A 175 -11.75 13.80 13.73
N LYS A 176 -12.17 13.80 12.44
CA LYS A 176 -11.24 13.64 11.32
C LYS A 176 -10.29 14.83 11.16
N THR A 177 -10.75 16.05 11.48
CA THR A 177 -9.90 17.24 11.51
C THR A 177 -8.81 17.11 12.57
N ALA A 178 -9.17 16.71 13.79
CA ALA A 178 -8.22 16.51 14.87
C ALA A 178 -7.18 15.44 14.52
N LEU A 179 -7.61 14.33 13.91
CA LEU A 179 -6.76 13.26 13.43
C LEU A 179 -5.73 13.76 12.40
N VAL A 180 -6.18 14.39 11.32
CA VAL A 180 -5.27 14.85 10.25
C VAL A 180 -4.33 15.94 10.77
N PHE A 181 -4.81 16.86 11.58
CA PHE A 181 -3.94 17.86 12.20
C PHE A 181 -2.84 17.23 13.07
N SER A 182 -3.16 16.19 13.84
CA SER A 182 -2.15 15.49 14.66
C SER A 182 -1.09 14.78 13.81
N MET A 183 -1.45 14.33 12.60
CA MET A 183 -0.49 13.76 11.65
C MET A 183 0.37 14.83 11.01
N LEU A 184 -0.23 15.95 10.58
CA LEU A 184 0.50 17.08 9.99
C LEU A 184 1.58 17.61 10.94
N GLU A 185 1.32 17.68 12.25
CA GLU A 185 2.33 18.11 13.24
C GLU A 185 3.57 17.20 13.25
N LYS A 186 3.41 15.90 12.97
CA LYS A 186 4.48 14.88 13.09
C LYS A 186 5.13 14.49 11.76
N LEU A 187 4.41 14.65 10.65
CA LEU A 187 4.89 14.29 9.29
C LEU A 187 6.20 15.01 8.98
N ARG A 188 7.19 14.26 8.50
CA ARG A 188 8.50 14.77 8.14
C ARG A 188 8.93 14.33 6.74
N GLY A 189 9.52 15.25 5.99
CA GLY A 189 10.19 14.96 4.73
C GLY A 189 11.37 14.02 4.97
N ARG A 190 11.46 12.99 4.13
CA ARG A 190 12.51 11.97 4.21
C ARG A 190 13.09 11.72 2.82
N PRO A 191 14.39 12.01 2.59
CA PRO A 191 15.11 11.53 1.42
C PRO A 191 15.14 9.99 1.40
N GLU A 192 15.17 9.39 0.22
CA GLU A 192 15.02 7.94 0.06
C GLU A 192 16.06 7.11 0.85
N ASP A 193 17.28 7.62 1.00
CA ASP A 193 18.40 6.98 1.69
C ASP A 193 18.46 7.26 3.21
N GLU A 194 17.57 8.12 3.74
CA GLU A 194 17.51 8.38 5.18
C GLU A 194 16.74 7.24 5.89
N ILE A 195 17.38 6.60 6.86
CA ILE A 195 16.77 5.59 7.74
C ILE A 195 16.44 6.23 9.09
N PRO A 196 15.16 6.42 9.43
CA PRO A 196 14.77 6.97 10.72
C PRO A 196 15.22 6.05 11.88
N THR A 197 15.75 6.66 12.95
CA THR A 197 16.19 5.92 14.16
C THR A 197 15.09 5.79 15.20
N GLU A 198 13.98 6.51 15.03
CA GLU A 198 12.84 6.47 15.93
C GLU A 198 11.69 5.64 15.33
N PRO A 199 10.79 5.08 16.15
CA PRO A 199 9.66 4.29 15.66
C PRO A 199 8.70 5.11 14.80
N GLY A 200 8.31 4.55 13.65
CA GLY A 200 7.33 5.15 12.77
C GLY A 200 7.19 4.41 11.45
N VAL A 201 6.53 5.06 10.50
CA VAL A 201 6.18 4.51 9.20
C VAL A 201 6.86 5.32 8.10
N CYS A 202 7.75 4.68 7.35
CA CYS A 202 8.39 5.21 6.16
C CYS A 202 7.51 4.99 4.93
N PHE A 203 7.46 5.99 4.07
CA PHE A 203 6.90 5.89 2.72
C PHE A 203 7.71 6.78 1.78
N ALA A 204 7.45 6.67 0.47
CA ALA A 204 8.16 7.46 -0.53
C ALA A 204 8.10 8.96 -0.20
N GLY A 205 9.26 9.58 0.04
CA GLY A 205 9.40 11.00 0.37
C GLY A 205 8.98 11.42 1.78
N GLY A 206 8.61 10.49 2.67
CA GLY A 206 8.06 10.84 3.97
C GLY A 206 8.27 9.84 5.10
N PHE A 207 8.10 10.35 6.31
CA PHE A 207 8.11 9.58 7.54
C PHE A 207 7.03 10.11 8.49
N LEU A 208 6.25 9.20 9.07
CA LEU A 208 5.33 9.50 10.16
C LEU A 208 5.79 8.81 11.46
N PRO A 209 6.27 9.56 12.46
CA PRO A 209 6.53 9.05 13.80
C PRO A 209 5.21 8.62 14.44
N THR A 210 5.11 7.33 14.73
CA THR A 210 3.92 6.75 15.36
C THR A 210 4.28 5.42 16.02
N PRO A 211 3.68 5.09 17.18
CA PRO A 211 3.76 3.74 17.71
C PRO A 211 3.20 2.72 16.71
N GLU A 212 3.48 1.45 16.98
CA GLU A 212 2.82 0.34 16.30
C GLU A 212 1.29 0.42 16.52
N GLY A 213 0.55 0.04 15.50
CA GLY A 213 -0.90 0.10 15.51
C GLY A 213 -1.51 -0.67 14.35
N SER A 214 -2.84 -0.59 14.23
CA SER A 214 -3.62 -1.15 13.13
C SER A 214 -4.07 -0.07 12.14
N ASN A 215 -4.70 -0.48 11.03
CA ASN A 215 -5.20 0.40 9.97
C ASN A 215 -4.07 1.21 9.31
N GLU A 216 -2.99 0.50 8.98
CA GLU A 216 -1.82 1.02 8.28
C GLU A 216 -1.66 0.23 6.98
N SER A 217 -1.48 0.93 5.85
CA SER A 217 -0.97 0.30 4.64
C SER A 217 0.04 1.19 3.95
N VAL A 218 1.14 0.59 3.53
CA VAL A 218 2.17 1.26 2.73
C VAL A 218 2.33 0.48 1.44
N ASP A 219 2.19 1.19 0.32
CA ASP A 219 2.35 0.63 -1.01
C ASP A 219 3.49 1.38 -1.68
N THR A 220 4.60 0.67 -1.88
CA THR A 220 5.85 1.22 -2.45
C THR A 220 6.23 0.46 -3.70
N GLN A 221 6.55 1.18 -4.76
CA GLN A 221 7.07 0.68 -6.00
C GLN A 221 8.50 1.16 -6.21
N PHE A 222 9.38 0.24 -6.56
CA PHE A 222 10.72 0.51 -7.06
C PHE A 222 10.80 0.21 -8.55
N ARG A 223 11.22 1.22 -9.33
CA ARG A 223 11.52 1.08 -10.76
C ARG A 223 13.02 1.12 -10.97
N LEU A 224 13.52 0.20 -11.79
CA LEU A 224 14.95 0.13 -12.12
C LEU A 224 15.23 0.95 -13.37
N HIS A 225 16.23 1.84 -13.30
CA HIS A 225 16.53 2.75 -14.41
C HIS A 225 16.96 1.99 -15.69
N HIS A 226 17.71 0.89 -15.53
CA HIS A 226 18.21 0.09 -16.65
C HIS A 226 17.32 -1.10 -17.02
N MET A 227 16.18 -1.26 -16.36
CA MET A 227 15.19 -2.32 -16.64
C MET A 227 13.77 -1.81 -16.44
N GLU A 228 13.32 -0.97 -17.37
CA GLU A 228 11.99 -0.35 -17.31
C GLU A 228 10.83 -1.37 -17.33
N ASP A 229 11.07 -2.57 -17.85
CA ASP A 229 10.10 -3.67 -17.88
C ASP A 229 10.00 -4.43 -16.53
N ALA A 230 10.82 -4.10 -15.54
CA ALA A 230 10.84 -4.72 -14.22
C ALA A 230 10.49 -3.73 -13.12
N THR A 231 9.50 -4.08 -12.30
CA THR A 231 9.10 -3.32 -11.11
C THR A 231 9.08 -4.22 -9.89
N PHE A 232 9.40 -3.65 -8.72
CA PHE A 232 9.20 -4.31 -7.44
C PHE A 232 8.15 -3.54 -6.67
N ASP A 233 7.03 -4.19 -6.39
CA ASP A 233 5.93 -3.63 -5.63
C ASP A 233 5.90 -4.29 -4.25
N ILE A 234 5.90 -3.45 -3.20
CA ILE A 234 5.94 -3.85 -1.80
C ILE A 234 4.72 -3.26 -1.12
N GLY A 235 3.79 -4.13 -0.74
CA GLY A 235 2.65 -3.80 0.09
C GLY A 235 2.91 -4.25 1.53
N MET A 236 2.70 -3.36 2.49
CA MET A 236 2.84 -3.68 3.92
C MET A 236 1.59 -3.26 4.67
N THR A 237 1.08 -4.15 5.52
CA THR A 237 -0.02 -3.83 6.44
C THR A 237 0.09 -4.71 7.68
N PRO A 238 -0.14 -4.18 8.90
CA PRO A 238 -0.24 -4.98 10.10
C PRO A 238 -1.62 -5.66 10.22
N ASP A 239 -2.59 -5.26 9.40
CA ASP A 239 -3.93 -5.82 9.41
C ASP A 239 -3.94 -7.09 8.54
N LEU A 240 -4.13 -8.25 9.16
CA LEU A 240 -4.37 -9.48 8.39
C LEU A 240 -5.72 -9.36 7.68
N ARG A 241 -5.70 -8.94 6.42
CA ARG A 241 -6.91 -8.77 5.59
C ARG A 241 -7.38 -10.07 4.97
N GLU A 242 -6.47 -11.02 4.81
CA GLU A 242 -6.72 -12.29 4.13
C GLU A 242 -7.06 -13.39 5.13
N THR A 243 -8.10 -14.17 4.83
CA THR A 243 -8.49 -15.34 5.63
C THR A 243 -7.75 -16.61 5.21
N THR A 244 -6.95 -16.53 4.15
CA THR A 244 -6.19 -17.63 3.55
C THR A 244 -4.72 -17.25 3.38
N THR A 245 -3.85 -18.25 3.30
CA THR A 245 -2.43 -18.02 2.99
C THR A 245 -2.21 -17.85 1.48
N LEU A 246 -1.05 -17.35 1.07
CA LEU A 246 -0.70 -17.24 -0.34
C LEU A 246 -0.74 -18.60 -1.03
N LEU A 247 -0.18 -19.64 -0.42
CA LEU A 247 -0.15 -20.98 -1.00
C LEU A 247 -1.55 -21.60 -1.12
N GLN A 248 -2.45 -21.32 -0.18
CA GLN A 248 -3.84 -21.72 -0.28
C GLN A 248 -4.52 -21.05 -1.48
N ARG A 249 -4.33 -19.74 -1.66
CA ARG A 249 -4.84 -19.01 -2.83
C ARG A 249 -4.23 -19.51 -4.13
N ALA A 250 -2.91 -19.69 -4.18
CA ALA A 250 -2.21 -20.20 -5.36
C ALA A 250 -2.67 -21.61 -5.79
N ASN A 251 -3.29 -22.38 -4.88
CA ASN A 251 -3.89 -23.67 -5.18
C ASN A 251 -5.35 -23.59 -5.66
N SER A 252 -5.98 -22.41 -5.66
CA SER A 252 -7.37 -22.25 -6.10
C SER A 252 -7.51 -22.57 -7.59
N THR A 253 -8.67 -23.12 -7.96
CA THR A 253 -8.97 -23.47 -9.35
C THR A 253 -8.97 -22.24 -10.24
N GLU A 254 -9.42 -21.10 -9.73
CA GLU A 254 -9.51 -19.82 -10.43
C GLU A 254 -8.12 -19.29 -10.80
N LEU A 255 -7.17 -19.23 -9.85
CA LEU A 255 -5.82 -18.75 -10.13
C LEU A 255 -5.05 -19.69 -11.05
N ARG A 256 -5.25 -21.00 -10.90
CA ARG A 256 -4.65 -21.99 -11.82
C ARG A 256 -5.22 -21.88 -13.23
N ALA A 257 -6.53 -21.65 -13.37
CA ALA A 257 -7.17 -21.41 -14.65
C ALA A 257 -6.69 -20.10 -15.29
N ALA A 258 -6.56 -19.03 -14.50
CA ALA A 258 -6.03 -17.75 -14.96
C ALA A 258 -4.58 -17.87 -15.44
N LEU A 259 -3.72 -18.55 -14.67
CA LEU A 259 -2.33 -18.82 -15.07
C LEU A 259 -2.27 -19.58 -16.40
N LYS A 260 -3.09 -20.63 -16.56
CA LYS A 260 -3.17 -21.41 -17.80
C LYS A 260 -3.69 -20.59 -18.98
N ALA A 261 -4.71 -19.75 -18.76
CA ALA A 261 -5.26 -18.88 -19.79
C ALA A 261 -4.25 -17.82 -20.27
N ALA A 262 -3.29 -17.45 -19.42
CA ALA A 262 -2.20 -16.53 -19.73
C ALA A 262 -0.94 -17.22 -20.33
N ASP A 263 -1.01 -18.50 -20.71
CA ASP A 263 0.15 -19.30 -21.14
C ASP A 263 1.30 -19.22 -20.11
N GLY A 264 0.93 -19.25 -18.83
CA GLY A 264 1.85 -19.09 -17.72
C GLY A 264 2.34 -20.42 -17.15
N GLU A 265 3.59 -20.43 -16.70
CA GLU A 265 4.28 -21.55 -16.10
C GLU A 265 4.67 -21.24 -14.66
N LEU A 266 4.57 -22.25 -13.78
CA LEU A 266 5.04 -22.15 -12.41
C LEU A 266 6.55 -22.37 -12.37
N ILE A 267 7.30 -21.39 -11.88
CA ILE A 267 8.76 -21.52 -11.67
C ILE A 267 9.04 -22.11 -10.29
N ARG A 268 8.44 -21.53 -9.25
CA ARG A 268 8.70 -21.90 -7.85
C ARG A 268 7.49 -21.60 -6.98
N LYS A 269 7.23 -22.46 -5.99
CA LYS A 269 6.15 -22.28 -5.02
C LYS A 269 6.53 -22.97 -3.72
N GLY A 270 6.37 -22.31 -2.58
CA GLY A 270 6.65 -22.92 -1.29
C GLY A 270 6.77 -21.91 -0.16
N THR A 271 7.31 -22.38 0.96
CA THR A 271 7.70 -21.53 2.09
C THR A 271 9.11 -20.99 1.87
N VAL A 272 9.35 -19.73 2.25
CA VAL A 272 10.66 -19.07 2.21
C VAL A 272 11.00 -18.60 3.61
N GLU A 273 12.21 -18.93 4.06
CA GLU A 273 12.76 -18.43 5.32
C GLU A 273 13.32 -17.03 5.09
N LEU A 274 12.70 -16.03 5.72
CA LEU A 274 13.21 -14.68 5.79
C LEU A 274 13.54 -14.33 7.26
N PRO A 275 14.60 -13.56 7.54
CA PRO A 275 14.95 -13.21 8.91
C PRO A 275 13.78 -12.57 9.65
N GLY A 276 13.27 -13.26 10.68
CA GLY A 276 12.16 -12.77 11.50
C GLY A 276 10.78 -12.82 10.84
N LEU A 277 10.65 -13.42 9.65
CA LEU A 277 9.40 -13.50 8.91
C LEU A 277 9.15 -14.93 8.42
N LYS A 278 8.00 -15.48 8.77
CA LYS A 278 7.48 -16.68 8.12
C LYS A 278 6.87 -16.23 6.80
N SER A 279 7.39 -16.72 5.69
CA SER A 279 6.95 -16.24 4.39
C SER A 279 6.61 -17.38 3.43
N GLU A 280 5.67 -17.09 2.55
CA GLU A 280 5.32 -17.95 1.41
C GLU A 280 5.70 -17.27 0.09
N GLU A 281 6.04 -18.05 -0.93
CA GLU A 281 6.29 -17.56 -2.28
C GLU A 281 5.45 -18.30 -3.32
N TRP A 282 5.07 -17.56 -4.35
CA TRP A 282 4.52 -18.09 -5.59
C TRP A 282 5.13 -17.32 -6.76
N LEU A 283 5.93 -18.00 -7.58
CA LEU A 283 6.69 -17.45 -8.68
C LEU A 283 6.25 -18.08 -10.00
N VAL A 284 5.78 -17.25 -10.91
CA VAL A 284 5.27 -17.64 -12.22
C VAL A 284 5.97 -16.87 -13.34
N GLU A 285 6.04 -17.46 -14.52
CA GLU A 285 6.44 -16.82 -15.78
C GLU A 285 5.26 -16.87 -16.75
N GLY A 286 5.06 -15.85 -17.56
CA GLY A 286 4.03 -15.85 -18.61
C GLY A 286 4.47 -15.04 -19.82
N ARG A 287 3.82 -15.27 -20.96
CA ARG A 287 4.10 -14.55 -22.21
C ARG A 287 3.10 -13.43 -22.42
N ARG A 288 3.57 -12.20 -22.71
CA ARG A 288 2.65 -11.16 -23.20
C ARG A 288 2.32 -11.39 -24.69
N PRO A 289 1.04 -11.31 -25.10
CA PRO A 289 0.64 -11.61 -26.49
C PRO A 289 1.09 -10.63 -27.59
N GLU A 290 1.66 -9.45 -27.29
CA GLU A 290 1.67 -8.35 -28.28
C GLU A 290 3.03 -7.86 -28.81
N THR A 291 4.15 -8.42 -28.40
CA THR A 291 5.44 -8.02 -28.97
C THR A 291 6.28 -9.25 -29.19
N GLY A 292 6.77 -9.50 -30.41
CA GLY A 292 7.71 -10.60 -30.73
C GLY A 292 9.06 -10.56 -29.97
N ARG A 293 9.15 -9.82 -28.86
CA ARG A 293 10.19 -9.83 -27.83
C ARG A 293 9.55 -10.28 -26.52
N ARG A 294 10.18 -11.24 -25.85
CA ARG A 294 9.69 -11.91 -24.63
C ARG A 294 9.63 -10.94 -23.42
N PRO A 295 8.47 -10.46 -22.96
CA PRO A 295 8.39 -9.76 -21.68
C PRO A 295 7.98 -10.80 -20.64
N ARG A 296 8.90 -11.12 -19.73
CA ARG A 296 8.64 -12.03 -18.61
C ARG A 296 7.92 -11.25 -17.52
N GLN A 297 6.69 -11.60 -17.20
CA GLN A 297 6.06 -11.11 -15.98
C GLN A 297 6.36 -12.11 -14.85
N LEU A 298 7.26 -11.72 -13.94
CA LEU A 298 7.48 -12.44 -12.69
C LEU A 298 6.63 -11.74 -11.62
N ILE A 299 5.62 -12.45 -11.13
CA ILE A 299 4.85 -12.00 -9.97
C ILE A 299 5.47 -12.70 -8.77
N PHE A 300 6.02 -11.92 -7.85
CA PHE A 300 6.52 -12.41 -6.57
C PHE A 300 5.63 -11.83 -5.47
N ILE A 301 4.87 -12.69 -4.83
CA ILE A 301 4.05 -12.30 -3.67
C ILE A 301 4.73 -12.92 -2.46
N LEU A 302 5.13 -12.07 -1.52
CA LEU A 302 5.46 -12.49 -0.16
C LEU A 302 4.24 -12.19 0.72
N HIS A 303 3.87 -13.18 1.53
CA HIS A 303 2.91 -13.05 2.63
C HIS A 303 3.54 -13.68 3.86
#